data_AF-A0A1W7A9K0-F1
#
_entry.id   AF-A0A1W7A9K0-F1
#
_cell.length_a   1.000
_cell.length_b   1.000
_cell.length_c   1.000
_cell.angle_alpha   90.00
_cell.angle_beta   90.00
_cell.angle_gamma   90.00
#
_symmetry.space_group_name_H-M   'P 1'
#
loop_
_entity.id
_entity.type
_entity.pdbx_description
1 polymer ?
#
loop_
_entity_poly.entity_id
_entity_poly.type
_entity_poly.pdbx_seq_one_letter_code
_entity_poly.pdbx_strand_id
1 'polypeptide(L)'
;MTEQQKFEAFKEEKLKDNEALYGDELREKYDEDTLSKSHAHYRHLPQESFDKAEDAERKMFELLKIMINEDLDVSDSIGKEIFEYHKMWLEIMSGMYSAEYHRNLASLYVQDERFAQYYNERVEGSCERLSEAILHYTK
;
A
#
# COMPACT_ATOMS: atom_id res chain seq x y z
N MET A 1 -5.47 -25.26 15.19
CA MET A 1 -4.44 -24.62 14.35
C MET A 1 -3.47 -23.90 15.25
N THR A 2 -2.17 -23.99 14.96
CA THR A 2 -1.16 -23.16 15.62
C THR A 2 -1.28 -21.70 15.18
N GLU A 3 -0.71 -20.76 15.92
CA GLU A 3 -0.69 -19.34 15.51
C GLU A 3 -0.06 -19.15 14.13
N GLN A 4 1.01 -19.89 13.85
CA GLN A 4 1.63 -19.92 12.52
C GLN A 4 0.63 -20.39 11.44
N GLN A 5 -0.11 -21.48 11.68
CA GLN A 5 -1.10 -21.96 10.70
C GLN A 5 -2.25 -20.96 10.49
N LYS A 6 -2.66 -20.22 11.53
CA LYS A 6 -3.67 -19.17 11.40
C LYS A 6 -3.14 -18.01 10.54
N PHE A 7 -1.89 -17.61 10.76
CA PHE A 7 -1.27 -16.53 9.99
C PHE A 7 -1.10 -16.91 8.51
N GLU A 8 -0.69 -18.14 8.21
CA GLU A 8 -0.63 -18.62 6.82
C GLU A 8 -2.03 -18.64 6.18
N ALA A 9 -3.05 -19.13 6.88
CA ALA A 9 -4.43 -19.12 6.37
C ALA A 9 -4.96 -17.69 6.13
N PHE A 10 -4.62 -16.75 7.01
CA PHE A 10 -4.97 -15.34 6.86
C PHE A 10 -4.33 -14.73 5.60
N LYS A 11 -3.04 -14.99 5.34
CA LYS A 11 -2.37 -14.49 4.12
C LYS A 11 -3.02 -15.06 2.85
N GLU A 12 -3.37 -16.34 2.84
CA GLU A 12 -4.08 -16.96 1.71
C GLU A 12 -5.46 -16.35 1.46
N GLU A 13 -6.19 -16.01 2.53
CA GLU A 13 -7.48 -15.29 2.42
C GLU A 13 -7.28 -13.91 1.79
N LYS A 14 -6.29 -13.14 2.25
CA LYS A 14 -5.98 -11.82 1.68
C LYS A 14 -5.59 -11.85 0.21
N LEU A 15 -4.84 -12.86 -0.22
CA LEU A 15 -4.53 -13.03 -1.65
C LEU A 15 -5.77 -13.32 -2.48
N LYS A 16 -6.71 -14.14 -1.97
CA LYS A 16 -7.97 -14.43 -2.65
C LYS A 16 -8.85 -13.20 -2.76
N ASP A 17 -8.95 -12.41 -1.69
CA ASP A 17 -9.71 -11.16 -1.69
C ASP A 17 -9.11 -10.18 -2.72
N ASN A 18 -7.79 -10.05 -2.76
CA ASN A 18 -7.10 -9.18 -3.72
C ASN A 18 -7.33 -9.64 -5.17
N GLU A 19 -7.21 -10.95 -5.44
CA GLU A 19 -7.46 -11.53 -6.76
C GLU A 19 -8.92 -11.33 -7.21
N ALA A 20 -9.88 -11.49 -6.31
CA ALA A 20 -11.30 -11.31 -6.60
C ALA A 20 -11.69 -9.85 -6.87
N LEU A 21 -11.01 -8.90 -6.22
CA LEU A 21 -11.32 -7.47 -6.33
C LEU A 21 -10.54 -6.75 -7.43
N TYR A 22 -9.29 -7.18 -7.68
CA TYR A 22 -8.32 -6.44 -8.49
C TYR A 22 -7.54 -7.30 -9.50
N GLY A 23 -7.80 -8.61 -9.57
CA GLY A 23 -6.99 -9.55 -10.36
C GLY A 23 -6.98 -9.24 -11.86
N ASP A 24 -8.10 -8.81 -12.42
CA ASP A 24 -8.22 -8.49 -13.84
C ASP A 24 -7.43 -7.22 -14.19
N GLU A 25 -7.54 -6.17 -13.37
CA GLU A 25 -6.81 -4.92 -13.52
C GLU A 25 -5.29 -5.11 -13.35
N LEU A 26 -4.89 -6.00 -12.43
CA LEU A 26 -3.50 -6.36 -12.24
C LEU A 26 -2.93 -7.09 -13.46
N ARG A 27 -3.69 -8.00 -14.09
CA ARG A 27 -3.30 -8.71 -15.32
C ARG A 27 -3.20 -7.81 -16.55
N GLU A 28 -3.93 -6.70 -16.59
CA GLU A 28 -3.78 -5.70 -17.66
C GLU A 28 -2.48 -4.90 -17.53
N LYS A 29 -1.97 -4.73 -16.31
CA LYS A 29 -0.81 -3.86 -16.02
C LYS A 29 0.50 -4.61 -15.85
N TYR A 30 0.46 -5.85 -15.35
CA TYR A 30 1.64 -6.63 -15.01
C TYR A 30 1.59 -7.99 -15.69
N ASP A 31 2.77 -8.50 -16.05
CA ASP A 31 2.87 -9.86 -16.56
C ASP A 31 2.65 -10.91 -15.45
N GLU A 32 2.30 -12.12 -15.89
CA GLU A 32 2.03 -13.25 -15.00
C GLU A 32 3.23 -13.57 -14.08
N ASP A 33 4.47 -13.39 -14.56
CA ASP A 33 5.68 -13.66 -13.79
C ASP A 33 5.84 -12.67 -12.62
N THR A 34 5.58 -11.38 -12.86
CA THR A 34 5.61 -10.32 -11.84
C THR A 34 4.55 -10.56 -10.77
N LEU A 35 3.31 -10.87 -11.19
CA LEU A 35 2.22 -11.16 -10.26
C LEU A 35 2.49 -12.43 -9.44
N SER A 36 2.96 -13.49 -10.09
CA SER A 36 3.31 -14.75 -9.43
C SER A 36 4.44 -14.57 -8.40
N LYS A 37 5.47 -13.78 -8.73
CA LYS A 37 6.55 -13.42 -7.80
C LYS A 37 6.04 -12.65 -6.60
N SER A 38 5.17 -11.66 -6.80
CA SER A 38 4.60 -10.87 -5.70
C SER A 38 3.70 -11.74 -4.80
N HIS A 39 2.84 -12.58 -5.38
CA HIS A 39 2.00 -13.52 -4.61
C HIS A 39 2.83 -14.56 -3.86
N ALA A 40 3.92 -15.05 -4.45
CA ALA A 40 4.84 -15.96 -3.77
C ALA A 40 5.58 -15.26 -2.62
N HIS A 41 6.04 -14.03 -2.83
CA HIS A 41 6.65 -13.21 -1.78
C HIS A 41 5.71 -13.03 -0.59
N TYR A 42 4.48 -12.58 -0.84
CA TYR A 42 3.48 -12.37 0.21
C TYR A 42 3.20 -13.65 0.99
N ARG A 43 3.04 -14.80 0.32
CA ARG A 43 2.86 -16.10 0.98
C ARG A 43 4.02 -16.47 1.90
N HIS A 44 5.25 -16.16 1.54
CA HIS A 44 6.43 -16.48 2.36
C HIS A 44 6.85 -15.35 3.30
N LEU A 45 6.08 -14.25 3.36
CA LEU A 45 6.40 -13.11 4.21
C LEU A 45 6.39 -13.54 5.69
N PRO A 46 7.52 -13.38 6.42
CA PRO A 46 7.58 -13.71 7.84
C PRO A 46 6.72 -12.75 8.65
N GLN A 47 6.18 -13.23 9.78
CA GLN A 47 5.35 -12.42 10.67
C GLN A 47 6.04 -11.12 11.11
N GLU A 48 7.32 -11.16 11.47
CA GLU A 48 8.06 -9.94 11.85
C GLU A 48 8.10 -8.89 10.73
N SER A 49 8.18 -9.32 9.46
CA SER A 49 8.15 -8.38 8.34
C SER A 49 6.74 -7.84 8.12
N PHE A 50 5.72 -8.68 8.26
CA PHE A 50 4.32 -8.26 8.23
C PHE A 50 4.02 -7.23 9.34
N ASP A 51 4.45 -7.48 10.58
CA ASP A 51 4.28 -6.56 11.70
C ASP A 51 4.96 -5.20 11.44
N LYS A 52 6.12 -5.20 10.73
CA LYS A 52 6.79 -3.95 10.30
C LYS A 52 5.97 -3.21 9.24
N ALA A 53 5.34 -3.92 8.30
CA ALA A 53 4.43 -3.30 7.36
C ALA A 53 3.22 -2.70 8.09
N GLU A 54 2.61 -3.42 9.04
CA GLU A 54 1.50 -2.88 9.84
C GLU A 54 1.89 -1.63 10.66
N ASP A 55 3.11 -1.57 11.22
CA ASP A 55 3.63 -0.36 11.87
C ASP A 55 3.83 0.80 10.89
N ALA A 56 4.40 0.52 9.71
CA ALA A 56 4.58 1.53 8.67
C ALA A 56 3.22 2.10 8.21
N GLU A 57 2.23 1.23 8.01
CA GLU A 57 0.88 1.63 7.65
C GLU A 57 0.23 2.51 8.74
N ARG A 58 0.31 2.08 10.00
CA ARG A 58 -0.23 2.86 11.12
C ARG A 58 0.37 4.26 11.16
N LYS A 59 1.70 4.36 11.08
CA LYS A 59 2.40 5.65 11.10
C LYS A 59 2.04 6.52 9.91
N MET A 60 1.92 5.92 8.71
CA MET A 60 1.44 6.64 7.53
C MET A 60 0.05 7.25 7.78
N PHE A 61 -0.90 6.50 8.33
CA PHE A 61 -2.24 7.02 8.62
C PHE A 61 -2.25 8.09 9.72
N GLU A 62 -1.43 7.94 10.77
CA GLU A 62 -1.28 8.96 11.80
C GLU A 62 -0.79 10.29 11.20
N LEU A 63 0.21 10.23 10.32
CA LEU A 63 0.76 11.41 9.66
C LEU A 63 -0.21 12.00 8.63
N LEU A 64 -0.91 11.17 7.85
CA LEU A 64 -1.95 11.64 6.93
C LEU A 64 -3.05 12.40 7.68
N LYS A 65 -3.47 11.89 8.83
CA LYS A 65 -4.45 12.56 9.69
C LYS A 65 -3.95 13.92 10.19
N ILE A 66 -2.69 14.01 10.60
CA ILE A 66 -2.07 15.28 11.03
C ILE A 66 -2.03 16.26 9.85
N MET A 67 -1.50 15.84 8.71
CA MET A 67 -1.40 16.65 7.50
C MET A 67 -2.76 17.24 7.10
N ILE A 68 -3.83 16.44 7.14
CA ILE A 68 -5.18 16.88 6.77
C ILE A 68 -5.77 17.85 7.81
N ASN A 69 -5.66 17.53 9.10
CA ASN A 69 -6.24 18.37 10.15
C ASN A 69 -5.56 19.73 10.26
N GLU A 70 -4.27 19.79 9.96
CA GLU A 70 -3.45 21.00 10.05
C GLU A 70 -3.28 21.71 8.70
N ASP A 71 -3.86 21.18 7.62
CA ASP A 71 -3.78 21.71 6.26
C ASP A 71 -2.31 21.94 5.81
N LEU A 72 -1.45 20.95 6.06
CA LEU A 72 -0.02 20.99 5.74
C LEU A 72 0.25 20.59 4.30
N ASP A 73 1.26 21.17 3.67
CA ASP A 73 1.62 20.90 2.28
C ASP A 73 2.43 19.60 2.16
N VAL A 74 2.32 18.91 1.02
CA VAL A 74 3.08 17.67 0.77
C VAL A 74 4.59 17.89 0.68
N SER A 75 5.05 19.12 0.45
CA SER A 75 6.47 19.48 0.44
C SER A 75 7.05 19.69 1.85
N ASP A 76 6.21 19.78 2.88
CA ASP A 76 6.65 19.81 4.27
C ASP A 76 7.26 18.46 4.69
N SER A 77 8.02 18.44 5.79
CA SER A 77 8.72 17.24 6.26
C SER A 77 7.79 16.03 6.44
N ILE A 78 6.55 16.28 6.85
CA ILE A 78 5.53 15.25 7.06
C ILE A 78 5.13 14.54 5.76
N GLY A 79 5.08 15.24 4.62
CA GLY A 79 4.76 14.64 3.33
C GLY A 79 5.83 13.64 2.89
N LYS A 80 7.10 13.96 3.15
CA LYS A 80 8.20 13.02 2.91
C LYS A 80 8.09 11.77 3.79
N GLU A 81 7.75 11.93 5.07
CA GLU A 81 7.59 10.79 5.97
C GLU A 81 6.43 9.87 5.55
N ILE A 82 5.29 10.44 5.17
CA ILE A 82 4.16 9.68 4.60
C ILE A 82 4.60 8.86 3.39
N PHE A 83 5.34 9.50 2.47
CA PHE A 83 5.87 8.83 1.28
C PHE A 83 6.79 7.65 1.64
N GLU A 84 7.75 7.86 2.55
CA GLU A 84 8.71 6.82 2.94
C GLU A 84 8.03 5.66 3.68
N TYR A 85 7.03 5.92 4.55
CA TYR A 85 6.27 4.85 5.20
C TYR A 85 5.43 4.05 4.20
N HIS A 86 4.77 4.71 3.25
CA HIS A 86 4.02 3.99 2.22
C HIS A 86 4.94 3.19 1.29
N LYS A 87 6.10 3.74 0.93
CA LYS A 87 7.12 3.02 0.19
C LYS A 87 7.60 1.78 0.94
N MET A 88 7.92 1.91 2.23
CA MET A 88 8.34 0.79 3.08
C MET A 88 7.26 -0.29 3.13
N TRP A 89 6.00 0.11 3.31
CA TRP A 89 4.87 -0.80 3.30
C TRP A 89 4.77 -1.57 1.97
N LEU A 90 4.85 -0.87 0.83
CA LEU A 90 4.82 -1.49 -0.50
C LEU A 90 6.00 -2.44 -0.73
N GLU A 91 7.21 -2.03 -0.37
CA GLU A 91 8.42 -2.85 -0.49
C GLU A 91 8.27 -4.17 0.27
N ILE A 92 7.76 -4.10 1.50
CA ILE A 92 7.57 -5.28 2.34
C ILE A 92 6.43 -6.15 1.84
N MET A 93 5.28 -5.56 1.48
CA MET A 93 4.07 -6.33 1.15
C MET A 93 4.15 -6.94 -0.26
N SER A 94 4.64 -6.19 -1.24
CA SER A 94 4.71 -6.66 -2.63
C SER A 94 6.01 -7.40 -2.96
N GLY A 95 7.08 -7.17 -2.17
CA GLY A 95 8.41 -7.73 -2.41
C GLY A 95 9.20 -7.03 -3.52
N MET A 96 8.65 -5.93 -4.05
CA MET A 96 9.26 -5.17 -5.12
C MET A 96 8.98 -3.67 -4.95
N TYR A 97 9.84 -2.85 -5.53
CA TYR A 97 9.59 -1.42 -5.56
C TYR A 97 10.30 -0.76 -6.73
N SER A 98 9.61 0.18 -7.35
CA SER A 98 10.18 1.19 -8.23
C SER A 98 9.40 2.49 -8.07
N ALA A 99 10.05 3.62 -8.35
CA ALA A 99 9.36 4.91 -8.35
C ALA A 99 8.20 4.94 -9.37
N GLU A 100 8.36 4.26 -10.51
CA GLU A 100 7.32 4.11 -11.52
C GLU A 100 6.11 3.31 -10.99
N TYR A 101 6.36 2.19 -10.32
CA TYR A 101 5.32 1.39 -9.68
C TYR A 101 4.50 2.22 -8.70
N HIS A 102 5.19 2.95 -7.82
CA HIS A 102 4.56 3.77 -6.80
C HIS A 102 3.73 4.91 -7.42
N ARG A 103 4.24 5.55 -8.47
CA ARG A 103 3.53 6.58 -9.25
C ARG A 103 2.29 6.04 -9.96
N ASN A 104 2.37 4.84 -10.52
CA ASN A 104 1.24 4.19 -11.18
C ASN A 104 0.11 3.88 -10.19
N LEU A 105 0.44 3.52 -8.94
CA LEU A 105 -0.54 3.38 -7.86
C LEU A 105 -1.23 4.69 -7.52
N ALA A 106 -0.48 5.79 -7.34
CA ALA A 106 -1.07 7.11 -7.09
C ALA A 106 -2.06 7.53 -8.19
N SER A 107 -1.79 7.14 -9.45
CA SER A 107 -2.72 7.40 -10.56
C SER A 107 -3.97 6.53 -10.46
N LEU A 108 -3.86 5.28 -10.02
CA LEU A 108 -5.01 4.39 -9.79
C LEU A 108 -5.91 4.87 -8.66
N TYR A 109 -5.30 5.33 -7.57
CA TYR A 109 -5.97 5.82 -6.37
C TYR A 109 -6.99 6.93 -6.67
N VAL A 110 -6.67 7.81 -7.63
CA VAL A 110 -7.58 8.89 -8.06
C VAL A 110 -8.54 8.50 -9.17
N GLN A 111 -8.29 7.39 -9.88
CA GLN A 111 -9.08 6.95 -11.03
C GLN A 111 -10.17 5.93 -10.65
N ASP A 112 -9.99 5.23 -9.54
CA ASP A 112 -10.87 4.14 -9.13
C ASP A 112 -11.13 4.19 -7.61
N GLU A 113 -12.40 4.43 -7.28
CA GLU A 113 -12.87 4.61 -5.91
C GLU A 113 -12.60 3.39 -5.02
N ARG A 114 -12.49 2.17 -5.59
CA ARG A 114 -12.18 0.96 -4.80
C ARG A 114 -10.82 1.06 -4.11
N PHE A 115 -9.83 1.63 -4.79
CA PHE A 115 -8.51 1.85 -4.21
C PHE A 115 -8.51 3.04 -3.24
N ALA A 116 -9.31 4.07 -3.54
CA ALA A 116 -9.45 5.22 -2.66
C ALA A 116 -10.11 4.87 -1.32
N GLN A 117 -11.09 3.97 -1.36
CA GLN A 117 -11.87 3.54 -0.22
C GLN A 117 -10.99 3.02 0.92
N TYR A 118 -9.94 2.25 0.60
CA TYR A 118 -8.99 1.74 1.60
C TYR A 118 -8.44 2.84 2.52
N TYR A 119 -8.05 3.97 1.93
CA TYR A 119 -7.47 5.10 2.65
C TYR A 119 -8.55 6.00 3.25
N ASN A 120 -9.56 6.36 2.45
CA ASN A 120 -10.60 7.32 2.83
C ASN A 120 -11.50 6.82 3.97
N GLU A 121 -11.72 5.51 4.11
CA GLU A 121 -12.46 4.94 5.25
C GLU A 121 -11.71 5.07 6.57
N ARG A 122 -10.37 5.12 6.54
CA ARG A 122 -9.53 5.26 7.74
C ARG A 122 -9.33 6.72 8.11
N VAL A 123 -9.08 7.56 7.12
CA VAL A 123 -8.94 9.01 7.25
C VAL A 123 -9.55 9.65 6.00
N GLU A 124 -10.64 10.40 6.16
CA GLU A 124 -11.33 11.07 5.05
C GLU A 124 -10.36 11.99 4.28
N GLY A 125 -10.37 11.90 2.95
CA GLY A 125 -9.49 12.69 2.06
C GLY A 125 -8.04 12.20 1.99
N SER A 126 -7.65 11.16 2.73
CA SER A 126 -6.25 10.72 2.80
C SER A 126 -5.72 10.08 1.52
N CYS A 127 -6.59 9.49 0.70
CA CYS A 127 -6.19 8.93 -0.60
C CYS A 127 -5.58 10.01 -1.52
N GLU A 128 -6.21 11.18 -1.57
CA GLU A 128 -5.75 12.30 -2.40
C GLU A 128 -4.42 12.84 -1.89
N ARG A 129 -4.31 13.12 -0.58
CA ARG A 129 -3.06 13.59 0.04
C ARG A 129 -1.90 12.62 -0.15
N LEU A 130 -2.16 11.32 0.00
CA LEU A 130 -1.16 10.30 -0.25
C LEU A 130 -0.72 10.32 -1.72
N SER A 131 -1.67 10.39 -2.65
CA SER A 131 -1.36 10.44 -4.09
C SER A 131 -0.51 11.66 -4.44
N GLU A 132 -0.82 12.83 -3.89
CA GLU A 132 -0.01 14.04 -4.04
C GLU A 132 1.43 13.85 -3.52
N ALA A 133 1.60 13.29 -2.32
CA ALA A 133 2.93 13.03 -1.75
C ALA A 133 3.74 12.08 -2.63
N ILE A 134 3.11 11.01 -3.14
CA ILE A 134 3.76 10.06 -4.04
C ILE A 134 4.20 10.76 -5.33
N LEU A 135 3.31 11.51 -5.98
CA LEU A 135 3.65 12.24 -7.20
C LEU A 135 4.73 13.30 -6.96
N HIS A 136 4.78 13.88 -5.76
CA HIS A 136 5.80 14.84 -5.38
C HIS A 136 7.20 14.21 -5.29
N TYR A 137 7.32 13.05 -4.64
CA TYR A 137 8.62 12.43 -4.31
C TYR A 137 9.08 11.33 -5.26
N THR A 138 8.24 10.89 -6.19
CA THR A 138 8.63 9.93 -7.24
C THR A 138 9.06 10.59 -8.54
N LYS A 139 9.11 11.93 -8.65
CA LYS A 139 9.38 12.70 -9.88
C LYS A 139 10.57 12.18 -10.70
#